data_AF-A0A9W8V019-F1
#
_entry.id   AF-A0A9W8V019-F1
#
_cell.length_a   1.000
_cell.length_b   1.000
_cell.length_c   1.000
_cell.angle_alpha   90.00
_cell.angle_beta   90.00
_cell.angle_gamma   90.00
#
_symmetry.space_group_name_H-M   'P 1'
#
loop_
_entity.id
_entity.type
_entity.pdbx_description
1 polymer ?
#
loop_
_entity_poly.entity_id
_entity_poly.type
_entity_poly.pdbx_seq_one_letter_code
_entity_poly.pdbx_strand_id
1 'polypeptide(L)'
;MHFLLELLQNADDCQYAPGVTPTVSLTYKEHGNGRATTLRVDCNEIGFHSENVRAICGFCESSKSAAKDHNLTTGEKGMGFKSVFEVADVVWISSGYYSFKFVNNDSGMLGMIAPHWAKLPDYERRLRGHTSMLLELSVRCDKTVLLEKLKSMSPDTVLFLRNLKKIKISMIEAGKGRWETALKRLDDGPAKDGMFSRTIQMGDTLASYHVFRHTINERDLRHDDRRRDAKDSQILLAFPKADDLKAQKVHAFLPIDHYGFKVCPSTCLMYTSGL
;
A
#
# COMPACT_ATOMS: atom_id res chain seq x y z
N MET A 1 -5.25 -0.26 12.55
CA MET A 1 -4.64 0.58 11.50
C MET A 1 -4.02 -0.26 10.39
N HIS A 2 -4.88 -0.92 9.62
CA HIS A 2 -4.50 -1.69 8.44
C HIS A 2 -4.30 -0.77 7.21
N PHE A 3 -4.99 0.38 7.19
CA PHE A 3 -5.09 1.27 6.04
C PHE A 3 -3.76 1.75 5.43
N LEU A 4 -2.71 1.95 6.23
CA LEU A 4 -1.40 2.37 5.71
C LEU A 4 -0.81 1.32 4.75
N LEU A 5 -0.96 0.03 5.09
CA LEU A 5 -0.49 -1.05 4.22
C LEU A 5 -1.34 -1.12 2.94
N GLU A 6 -2.64 -0.88 3.04
CA GLU A 6 -3.55 -0.85 1.89
C GLU A 6 -3.26 0.34 0.97
N LEU A 7 -2.89 1.50 1.51
CA LEU A 7 -2.40 2.63 0.71
C LEU A 7 -1.10 2.30 -0.02
N LEU A 8 -0.18 1.58 0.64
CA LEU A 8 1.07 1.12 0.00
C LEU A 8 0.79 0.05 -1.07
N GLN A 9 -0.18 -0.83 -0.86
CA GLN A 9 -0.63 -1.81 -1.86
C GLN A 9 -1.22 -1.10 -3.08
N ASN A 10 -2.13 -0.15 -2.86
CA ASN A 10 -2.70 0.65 -3.94
C ASN A 10 -1.61 1.36 -4.76
N ALA A 11 -0.59 1.91 -4.09
CA ALA A 11 0.57 2.50 -4.77
C ALA A 11 1.40 1.45 -5.52
N ASP A 12 1.64 0.28 -4.94
CA ASP A 12 2.39 -0.80 -5.57
C ASP A 12 1.69 -1.37 -6.82
N ASP A 13 0.36 -1.38 -6.83
CA ASP A 13 -0.48 -1.85 -7.95
C ASP A 13 -0.63 -0.80 -9.08
N CYS A 14 -0.15 0.42 -8.88
CA CYS A 14 -0.19 1.48 -9.88
C CYS A 14 0.70 1.17 -11.10
N GLN A 15 0.37 1.83 -12.21
CA GLN A 15 1.20 1.81 -13.41
C GLN A 15 2.15 3.01 -13.43
N TYR A 16 3.43 2.74 -13.66
CA TYR A 16 4.48 3.75 -13.69
C TYR A 16 5.08 3.88 -15.09
N ALA A 17 5.42 5.11 -15.48
CA ALA A 17 6.04 5.37 -16.77
C ALA A 17 7.44 4.71 -16.85
N PRO A 18 7.91 4.31 -18.05
CA PRO A 18 9.26 3.78 -18.21
C PRO A 18 10.33 4.77 -17.71
N GLY A 19 11.37 4.25 -17.04
CA GLY A 19 12.50 5.05 -16.58
C GLY A 19 12.27 5.86 -15.30
N VAL A 20 11.06 5.89 -14.74
CA VAL A 20 10.83 6.49 -13.41
C VAL A 20 11.15 5.50 -12.30
N THR A 21 11.51 6.00 -11.11
CA THR A 21 11.55 5.17 -9.90
C THR A 21 10.18 5.23 -9.22
N PRO A 22 9.40 4.14 -9.17
CA PRO A 22 8.12 4.09 -8.46
C PRO A 22 8.26 4.52 -7.01
N THR A 23 7.59 5.62 -6.65
CA THR A 23 7.73 6.30 -5.37
C THR A 23 6.36 6.68 -4.82
N VAL A 24 6.15 6.40 -3.54
CA VAL A 24 5.06 6.96 -2.74
C VAL A 24 5.63 7.91 -1.69
N SER A 25 4.93 9.01 -1.43
CA SER A 25 5.27 9.95 -0.36
C SER A 25 4.09 10.06 0.61
N LEU A 26 4.34 9.81 1.89
CA LEU A 26 3.39 9.93 2.99
C LEU A 26 3.75 11.19 3.78
N THR A 27 2.90 12.21 3.76
CA THR A 27 3.13 13.49 4.44
C THR A 27 2.07 13.71 5.50
N TYR A 28 2.43 13.56 6.77
CA TYR A 28 1.61 14.01 7.90
C TYR A 28 1.86 15.50 8.14
N LYS A 29 0.77 16.28 8.28
CA LYS A 29 0.87 17.72 8.50
C LYS A 29 -0.21 18.19 9.47
N GLU A 30 0.23 18.77 10.57
CA GLU A 30 -0.58 19.60 11.43
C GLU A 30 -0.60 21.01 10.86
N HIS A 31 -1.81 21.48 10.54
CA HIS A 31 -1.99 22.82 10.04
C HIS A 31 -2.23 23.77 11.21
N GLY A 32 -1.66 24.98 11.12
CA GLY A 32 -2.01 26.06 12.05
C GLY A 32 -3.44 26.58 11.82
N ASN A 33 -3.85 27.51 12.68
CA ASN A 33 -5.09 28.31 12.52
C ASN A 33 -6.38 27.47 12.53
N GLY A 34 -6.45 26.44 13.39
CA GLY A 34 -7.67 25.65 13.60
C GLY A 34 -8.05 24.71 12.45
N ARG A 35 -7.17 24.52 11.46
CA ARG A 35 -7.39 23.57 10.36
C ARG A 35 -7.17 22.14 10.82
N ALA A 36 -7.92 21.22 10.24
CA ALA A 36 -7.76 19.80 10.51
C ALA A 36 -6.38 19.30 10.09
N THR A 37 -5.83 18.35 10.86
CA THR A 37 -4.60 17.65 10.51
C THR A 37 -4.82 16.80 9.27
N THR A 38 -3.83 16.72 8.39
CA THR A 38 -3.94 15.92 7.16
C THR A 38 -2.86 14.87 7.04
N LEU A 39 -3.21 13.72 6.44
CA LEU A 39 -2.25 12.78 5.87
C LEU A 39 -2.37 12.81 4.35
N ARG A 40 -1.30 13.17 3.67
CA ARG A 40 -1.24 13.23 2.21
C ARG A 40 -0.41 12.07 1.65
N VAL A 41 -0.93 11.42 0.62
CA VAL A 41 -0.29 10.33 -0.12
C VAL A 41 -0.09 10.79 -1.56
N ASP A 42 1.15 10.85 -2.02
CA ASP A 42 1.48 11.19 -3.41
C ASP A 42 2.22 10.04 -4.09
N CYS A 43 1.68 9.54 -5.20
CA CYS A 43 2.26 8.49 -6.03
C CYS A 43 2.63 9.04 -7.41
N ASN A 44 3.87 8.84 -7.86
CA ASN A 44 4.34 9.30 -9.20
C ASN A 44 3.94 8.34 -10.34
N GLU A 45 2.72 7.83 -10.29
CA GLU A 45 2.15 6.96 -11.31
C GLU A 45 1.67 7.75 -12.55
N ILE A 46 1.29 7.02 -13.61
CA ILE A 46 0.73 7.60 -14.84
C ILE A 46 -0.57 8.36 -14.56
N GLY A 47 -1.35 7.88 -13.59
CA GLY A 47 -2.59 8.47 -13.13
C GLY A 47 -3.82 7.62 -13.46
N PHE A 48 -4.98 8.10 -12.99
CA PHE A 48 -6.22 7.34 -13.07
C PHE A 48 -6.80 7.28 -14.48
N HIS A 49 -7.25 6.09 -14.83
CA HIS A 49 -8.16 5.82 -15.93
C HIS A 49 -9.60 5.67 -15.39
N SER A 50 -10.58 5.55 -16.28
CA SER A 50 -12.00 5.48 -15.89
C SER A 50 -12.29 4.25 -15.01
N GLU A 51 -11.54 3.17 -15.23
CA GLU A 51 -11.60 1.91 -14.49
C GLU A 51 -11.15 2.10 -13.04
N ASN A 52 -10.13 2.93 -12.80
CA ASN A 52 -9.67 3.24 -11.44
C ASN A 52 -10.75 3.97 -10.65
N VAL A 53 -11.43 4.93 -11.29
CA VAL A 53 -12.52 5.69 -10.66
C VAL A 53 -13.70 4.76 -10.34
N ARG A 54 -14.14 3.93 -11.30
CA ARG A 54 -15.22 2.96 -11.08
C ARG A 54 -14.91 2.03 -9.91
N ALA A 55 -13.69 1.50 -9.87
CA ALA A 55 -13.25 0.58 -8.85
C ALA A 55 -13.19 1.21 -7.45
N ILE A 56 -12.65 2.42 -7.31
CA ILE A 56 -12.63 3.12 -6.01
C ILE A 56 -14.04 3.46 -5.51
N CYS A 57 -14.96 3.76 -6.43
CA CYS A 57 -16.37 4.01 -6.09
C CYS A 57 -17.17 2.71 -5.85
N GLY A 58 -16.53 1.54 -5.85
CA GLY A 58 -17.22 0.27 -5.63
C GLY A 58 -18.16 -0.16 -6.76
N PHE A 59 -18.05 0.44 -7.95
CA PHE A 59 -18.68 -0.09 -9.17
C PHE A 59 -17.85 -1.26 -9.69
N CYS A 60 -17.75 -2.34 -8.91
CA CYS A 60 -17.42 -3.64 -9.46
C CYS A 60 -18.68 -4.14 -10.18
N GLU A 61 -18.57 -4.43 -11.47
CA GLU A 61 -19.67 -5.03 -12.23
C GLU A 61 -20.20 -6.25 -11.48
N SER A 62 -21.45 -6.16 -11.05
CA SER A 62 -22.25 -7.21 -10.43
C SER A 62 -22.63 -8.30 -11.45
N SER A 63 -21.64 -8.81 -12.19
CA SER A 63 -21.78 -9.91 -13.16
C SER A 63 -21.21 -11.23 -12.62
N LYS A 64 -21.06 -11.39 -11.31
CA LYS A 64 -20.92 -12.70 -10.68
C LYS A 64 -21.99 -12.84 -9.60
N SER A 65 -22.90 -13.76 -9.86
CA SER A 65 -24.17 -13.99 -9.18
C SER A 65 -24.03 -14.15 -7.67
N ALA A 66 -25.06 -13.70 -6.96
CA ALA A 66 -25.23 -13.84 -5.53
C ALA A 66 -24.92 -15.26 -5.02
N ALA A 67 -23.83 -15.39 -4.28
CA ALA A 67 -23.65 -16.44 -3.29
C ALA A 67 -23.17 -15.78 -2.00
N LYS A 68 -24.02 -15.90 -0.97
CA LYS A 68 -23.75 -15.49 0.40
C LYS A 68 -22.49 -16.21 0.90
N ASP A 69 -21.37 -15.50 1.02
CA ASP A 69 -20.42 -15.81 2.08
C ASP A 69 -19.55 -14.60 2.42
N HIS A 70 -19.49 -14.25 3.70
CA HIS A 70 -18.91 -13.01 4.23
C HIS A 70 -17.40 -13.06 4.40
N ASN A 71 -16.69 -13.86 3.61
CA ASN A 71 -15.24 -13.97 3.73
C ASN A 71 -14.63 -14.44 2.41
N LEU A 72 -13.60 -13.70 1.97
CA LEU A 72 -12.55 -14.13 1.04
C LEU A 72 -12.78 -13.82 -0.46
N THR A 73 -12.63 -12.54 -0.81
CA THR A 73 -12.05 -12.14 -2.11
C THR A 73 -10.93 -11.13 -1.87
N THR A 74 -9.70 -11.61 -1.97
CA THR A 74 -8.47 -10.80 -1.89
C THR A 74 -8.34 -10.00 -3.17
N GLY A 75 -8.64 -8.70 -3.13
CA GLY A 75 -8.45 -7.81 -4.28
C GLY A 75 -9.70 -7.24 -4.94
N GLU A 76 -10.85 -7.16 -4.26
CA GLU A 76 -11.91 -6.25 -4.72
C GLU A 76 -11.44 -4.80 -4.57
N LYS A 77 -10.94 -4.25 -5.68
CA LYS A 77 -10.65 -2.81 -5.79
C LYS A 77 -11.88 -2.04 -5.29
N GLY A 78 -11.72 -1.32 -4.19
CA GLY A 78 -12.79 -0.57 -3.52
C GLY A 78 -13.06 -0.97 -2.06
N MET A 79 -12.76 -2.20 -1.63
CA MET A 79 -12.88 -2.58 -0.20
C MET A 79 -11.72 -2.05 0.64
N GLY A 80 -10.48 -2.19 0.18
CA GLY A 80 -9.31 -1.65 0.89
C GLY A 80 -9.22 -0.12 0.87
N PHE A 81 -9.78 0.56 -0.15
CA PHE A 81 -9.81 2.02 -0.09
C PHE A 81 -10.63 2.52 1.11
N LYS A 82 -11.69 1.81 1.53
CA LYS A 82 -12.59 2.28 2.59
C LYS A 82 -11.96 2.31 3.98
N SER A 83 -10.89 1.54 4.22
CA SER A 83 -10.19 1.55 5.52
C SER A 83 -9.60 2.91 5.88
N VAL A 84 -9.38 3.81 4.90
CA VAL A 84 -8.95 5.19 5.16
C VAL A 84 -9.95 5.97 6.00
N PHE A 85 -11.24 5.63 5.94
CA PHE A 85 -12.30 6.28 6.74
C PHE A 85 -12.30 5.82 8.21
N GLU A 86 -11.48 4.84 8.59
CA GLU A 86 -11.17 4.58 10.00
C GLU A 86 -10.48 5.78 10.67
N VAL A 87 -9.76 6.59 9.88
CA VAL A 87 -8.93 7.69 10.36
C VAL A 87 -9.24 9.04 9.74
N ALA A 88 -10.08 9.10 8.71
CA ALA A 88 -10.36 10.31 7.95
C ALA A 88 -11.86 10.58 7.78
N ASP A 89 -12.25 11.85 7.89
CA ASP A 89 -13.63 12.28 7.64
C ASP A 89 -13.83 12.68 6.17
N VAL A 90 -12.77 13.15 5.51
CA VAL A 90 -12.80 13.58 4.10
C VAL A 90 -11.57 13.06 3.39
N VAL A 91 -11.75 12.54 2.18
CA VAL A 91 -10.65 12.10 1.32
C VAL A 91 -10.78 12.74 -0.05
N TRP A 92 -9.87 13.65 -0.40
CA TRP A 92 -9.75 14.17 -1.76
C TRP A 92 -8.80 13.31 -2.57
N ILE A 93 -9.13 13.13 -3.84
CA ILE A 93 -8.29 12.46 -4.84
C ILE A 93 -8.12 13.39 -6.03
N SER A 94 -6.88 13.57 -6.46
CA SER A 94 -6.51 14.33 -7.66
C SER A 94 -5.53 13.50 -8.49
N SER A 95 -5.95 13.08 -9.68
CA SER A 95 -5.12 12.28 -10.60
C SER A 95 -5.52 12.53 -12.05
N GLY A 96 -4.56 12.91 -12.90
CA GLY A 96 -4.83 13.18 -14.32
C GLY A 96 -5.94 14.23 -14.52
N TYR A 97 -7.05 13.89 -15.17
CA TYR A 97 -8.19 14.81 -15.33
C TYR A 97 -9.22 14.70 -14.20
N TYR A 98 -9.03 13.77 -13.27
CA TYR A 98 -9.96 13.50 -12.18
C TYR A 98 -9.59 14.29 -10.92
N SER A 99 -10.60 14.93 -10.33
CA SER A 99 -10.49 15.61 -9.04
C SER A 99 -11.82 15.54 -8.31
N PHE A 100 -11.88 14.73 -7.26
CA PHE A 100 -13.10 14.48 -6.50
C PHE A 100 -12.77 14.21 -5.03
N LYS A 101 -13.80 14.14 -4.19
CA LYS A 101 -13.68 13.77 -2.79
C LYS A 101 -14.78 12.81 -2.36
N PHE A 102 -14.48 12.06 -1.31
CA PHE A 102 -15.46 11.31 -0.53
C PHE A 102 -15.58 11.94 0.85
N VAL A 103 -16.77 11.84 1.44
CA VAL A 103 -17.07 12.42 2.75
C VAL A 103 -17.74 11.36 3.60
N ASN A 104 -17.12 11.03 4.72
CA ASN A 104 -17.73 10.23 5.76
C ASN A 104 -18.62 11.14 6.62
N ASN A 105 -19.83 11.40 6.13
CA ASN A 105 -20.88 11.98 6.95
C ASN A 105 -21.57 10.82 7.69
N ASP A 106 -21.83 10.93 9.00
CA ASP A 106 -22.40 9.86 9.85
C ASP A 106 -23.75 9.25 9.33
N SER A 107 -24.24 9.68 8.16
CA SER A 107 -25.31 9.13 7.31
C SER A 107 -25.03 7.74 6.67
N GLY A 108 -23.95 7.06 7.03
CA GLY A 108 -23.70 5.64 6.69
C GLY A 108 -22.84 5.40 5.44
N MET A 109 -22.81 4.15 4.94
CA MET A 109 -21.88 3.70 3.89
C MET A 109 -21.93 4.48 2.55
N LEU A 110 -23.03 5.18 2.24
CA LEU A 110 -23.18 5.86 0.94
C LEU A 110 -22.18 7.00 0.71
N GLY A 111 -21.87 7.80 1.74
CA GLY A 111 -20.93 8.94 1.62
C GLY A 111 -19.49 8.51 1.33
N MET A 112 -19.15 7.25 1.67
CA MET A 112 -17.84 6.64 1.43
C MET A 112 -17.73 5.98 0.04
N ILE A 113 -18.82 5.94 -0.74
CA ILE A 113 -18.91 5.21 -2.02
C ILE A 113 -19.19 6.16 -3.19
N ALA A 114 -20.00 7.21 -2.98
CA ALA A 114 -20.32 8.18 -4.01
C ALA A 114 -19.38 9.39 -3.97
N PRO A 115 -18.55 9.63 -5.00
CA PRO A 115 -17.66 10.78 -5.02
C PRO A 115 -18.40 12.08 -5.37
N HIS A 116 -17.88 13.19 -4.86
CA HIS A 116 -18.28 14.54 -5.26
C HIS A 116 -17.12 15.21 -6.00
N TRP A 117 -17.36 15.78 -7.18
CA TRP A 117 -16.36 16.58 -7.89
C TRP A 117 -15.87 17.73 -7.00
N ALA A 118 -14.57 17.78 -6.78
CA ALA A 118 -13.94 18.73 -5.86
C ALA A 118 -12.46 18.87 -6.19
N LYS A 119 -11.95 20.10 -6.11
CA LYS A 119 -10.51 20.34 -6.16
C LYS A 119 -9.89 20.03 -4.80
N LEU A 120 -8.57 19.79 -4.79
CA LEU A 120 -7.80 19.86 -3.55
C LEU A 120 -8.01 21.25 -2.91
N PRO A 121 -8.02 21.35 -1.57
CA PRO A 121 -8.10 22.64 -0.88
C PRO A 121 -7.01 23.61 -1.37
N ASP A 122 -7.31 24.91 -1.41
CA ASP A 122 -6.40 25.92 -2.01
C ASP A 122 -5.03 26.02 -1.32
N TYR A 123 -4.93 25.59 -0.07
CA TYR A 123 -3.67 25.53 0.68
C TYR A 123 -2.81 24.31 0.33
N GLU A 124 -3.32 23.38 -0.49
CA GLU A 124 -2.61 22.20 -0.98
C GLU A 124 -2.30 22.33 -2.47
N ARG A 125 -1.01 22.23 -2.80
CA ARG A 125 -0.57 22.28 -4.19
C ARG A 125 -0.81 20.94 -4.87
N ARG A 126 -1.43 20.96 -6.04
CA ARG A 126 -1.48 19.81 -6.95
C ARG A 126 -0.10 19.51 -7.54
N LEU A 127 0.35 18.26 -7.44
CA LEU A 127 1.60 17.82 -8.05
C LEU A 127 1.31 17.25 -9.45
N ARG A 128 1.90 17.84 -10.48
CA ARG A 128 1.77 17.30 -11.85
C ARG A 128 2.49 15.95 -11.95
N GLY A 129 1.92 15.02 -12.73
CA GLY A 129 2.46 13.66 -12.89
C GLY A 129 2.35 12.81 -11.62
N HIS A 130 1.44 13.15 -10.71
CA HIS A 130 1.16 12.37 -9.51
C HIS A 130 -0.34 12.14 -9.35
N THR A 131 -0.68 11.00 -8.76
CA THR A 131 -1.93 10.80 -8.03
C THR A 131 -1.72 11.28 -6.60
N SER A 132 -2.54 12.23 -6.17
CA SER A 132 -2.55 12.76 -4.81
C SER A 132 -3.83 12.34 -4.10
N MET A 133 -3.71 11.71 -2.94
CA MET A 133 -4.80 11.51 -1.98
C MET A 133 -4.53 12.36 -0.75
N LEU A 134 -5.49 13.20 -0.36
CA LEU A 134 -5.42 14.01 0.85
C LEU A 134 -6.50 13.52 1.81
N LEU A 135 -6.09 13.03 2.97
CA LEU A 135 -6.98 12.59 4.03
C LEU A 135 -7.06 13.70 5.08
N GLU A 136 -8.24 14.28 5.28
CA GLU A 136 -8.54 15.08 6.46
C GLU A 136 -8.76 14.14 7.64
N LEU A 137 -7.83 14.14 8.59
CA LEU A 137 -7.88 13.20 9.71
C LEU A 137 -9.03 13.56 10.64
N SER A 138 -9.81 12.54 11.00
CA SER A 138 -10.93 12.67 11.93
C SER A 138 -10.45 13.13 13.30
N VAL A 139 -11.31 13.86 14.01
CA VAL A 139 -11.07 14.19 15.43
C VAL A 139 -10.99 12.94 16.30
N ARG A 140 -11.56 11.82 15.85
CA ARG A 140 -11.53 10.52 16.53
C ARG A 140 -10.24 9.73 16.23
N CYS A 141 -9.42 10.18 15.26
CA CYS A 141 -8.18 9.51 14.91
C CYS A 141 -7.13 9.70 16.03
N ASP A 142 -6.57 8.60 16.51
CA ASP A 142 -5.39 8.63 17.38
C ASP A 142 -4.14 8.99 16.55
N LYS A 143 -3.80 10.28 16.56
CA LYS A 143 -2.66 10.83 15.83
C LYS A 143 -1.32 10.35 16.38
N THR A 144 -1.24 10.06 17.68
CA THR A 144 -0.03 9.56 18.32
C THR A 144 0.31 8.17 17.77
N VAL A 145 -0.68 7.28 17.74
CA VAL A 145 -0.54 5.94 17.17
C VAL A 145 -0.21 6.00 15.68
N LEU A 146 -0.82 6.92 14.92
CA LEU A 146 -0.48 7.13 13.51
C LEU A 146 0.98 7.56 13.31
N LEU A 147 1.45 8.55 14.08
CA LEU A 147 2.81 9.04 14.02
C LEU A 147 3.82 7.95 14.41
N GLU A 148 3.55 7.21 15.49
CA GLU A 148 4.39 6.07 15.89
C GLU A 148 4.48 5.04 14.77
N LYS A 149 3.34 4.68 14.15
CA LYS A 149 3.30 3.70 13.07
C LYS A 149 4.08 4.14 11.82
N LEU A 150 4.00 5.42 11.48
CA LEU A 150 4.76 6.02 10.38
C LEU A 150 6.27 6.06 10.70
N LYS A 151 6.65 6.39 11.95
CA LYS A 151 8.05 6.40 12.42
C LYS A 151 8.63 4.98 12.51
N SER A 152 7.83 4.00 12.91
CA SER A 152 8.23 2.61 13.12
C SER A 152 8.03 1.74 11.87
N MET A 153 7.87 2.33 10.69
CA MET A 153 7.69 1.56 9.45
C MET A 153 8.93 0.71 9.19
N SER A 154 8.76 -0.61 9.14
CA SER A 154 9.90 -1.53 8.95
C SER A 154 10.55 -1.29 7.59
N PRO A 155 11.89 -1.24 7.50
CA PRO A 155 12.60 -1.23 6.22
C PRO A 155 12.18 -2.39 5.30
N ASP A 156 11.85 -3.55 5.87
CA ASP A 156 11.41 -4.74 5.12
C ASP A 156 10.10 -4.53 4.34
N THR A 157 9.34 -3.47 4.63
CA THR A 157 8.07 -3.15 3.94
C THR A 157 8.27 -3.02 2.44
N VAL A 158 9.36 -2.39 1.99
CA VAL A 158 9.65 -2.21 0.56
C VAL A 158 10.27 -3.46 -0.08
N LEU A 159 10.76 -4.41 0.72
CA LEU A 159 11.48 -5.60 0.25
C LEU A 159 10.62 -6.45 -0.69
N PHE A 160 9.35 -6.65 -0.34
CA PHE A 160 8.44 -7.59 -1.01
C PHE A 160 7.50 -6.94 -2.04
N LEU A 161 7.45 -5.62 -2.11
CA LEU A 161 6.59 -4.90 -3.07
C LEU A 161 6.95 -5.24 -4.53
N ARG A 162 6.01 -5.24 -5.44
CA ARG A 162 6.26 -5.60 -6.84
C ARG A 162 6.91 -4.45 -7.60
N ASN A 163 6.25 -3.31 -7.66
CA ASN A 163 6.64 -2.15 -8.47
C ASN A 163 7.30 -1.07 -7.63
N LEU A 164 6.74 -0.75 -6.46
CA LEU A 164 7.18 0.34 -5.60
C LEU A 164 8.63 0.14 -5.16
N LYS A 165 9.46 1.16 -5.37
CA LYS A 165 10.90 1.13 -5.04
C LYS A 165 11.26 2.11 -3.93
N LYS A 166 10.41 3.09 -3.65
CA LYS A 166 10.72 4.13 -2.68
C LYS A 166 9.48 4.56 -1.90
N ILE A 167 9.62 4.63 -0.58
CA ILE A 167 8.62 5.18 0.33
C ILE A 167 9.27 6.36 1.04
N LYS A 168 8.76 7.57 0.84
CA LYS A 168 9.16 8.77 1.57
C LYS A 168 8.13 9.04 2.67
N ILE A 169 8.60 9.42 3.85
CA ILE A 169 7.72 9.78 4.96
C ILE A 169 8.18 11.12 5.51
N SER A 170 7.25 12.06 5.63
CA SER A 170 7.49 13.40 6.13
C SER A 170 6.46 13.75 7.18
N MET A 171 6.89 14.34 8.30
CA MET A 171 6.02 14.79 9.38
C MET A 171 6.30 16.25 9.67
N ILE A 172 5.24 17.04 9.64
CA ILE A 172 5.26 18.47 9.90
C ILE A 172 4.27 18.70 11.06
N GLU A 173 4.79 18.64 12.28
CA GLU A 173 4.02 18.84 13.52
C GLU A 173 4.00 20.33 13.90
N ALA A 174 2.89 20.83 14.42
CA ALA A 174 2.75 22.24 14.75
C ALA A 174 3.68 22.62 15.92
N GLY A 175 4.47 23.68 15.74
CA GLY A 175 5.45 24.11 16.75
C GLY A 175 6.64 23.16 16.92
N LYS A 176 6.73 22.08 16.15
CA LYS A 176 7.90 21.20 16.07
C LYS A 176 8.55 21.33 14.69
N GLY A 177 9.80 20.87 14.59
CA GLY A 177 10.51 20.80 13.32
C GLY A 177 9.92 19.76 12.35
N ARG A 178 10.42 19.77 11.12
CA ARG A 178 10.11 18.74 10.12
C ARG A 178 10.96 17.50 10.39
N TRP A 179 10.33 16.34 10.47
CA TRP A 179 11.01 15.04 10.49
C TRP A 179 10.78 14.32 9.17
N GLU A 180 11.82 13.69 8.62
CA GLU A 180 11.73 12.95 7.36
C GLU A 180 12.54 11.66 7.39
N THR A 181 12.06 10.65 6.66
CA THR A 181 12.83 9.46 6.32
C THR A 181 12.46 8.95 4.94
N ALA A 182 13.29 8.09 4.37
CA ALA A 182 12.98 7.40 3.14
C ALA A 182 13.51 5.97 3.16
N LEU A 183 12.64 5.04 2.79
CA LEU A 183 12.97 3.67 2.47
C LEU A 183 13.17 3.58 0.96
N LYS A 184 14.30 3.03 0.52
CA LYS A 184 14.57 2.77 -0.89
C LYS A 184 14.93 1.31 -1.07
N ARG A 185 14.53 0.75 -2.19
CA ARG A 185 14.94 -0.57 -2.65
C ARG A 185 15.68 -0.44 -3.98
N LEU A 186 16.83 -1.09 -4.02
CA LEU A 186 17.61 -1.33 -5.22
C LEU A 186 17.48 -2.83 -5.55
N ASP A 187 17.22 -3.13 -6.81
CA ASP A 187 17.16 -4.50 -7.32
C ASP A 187 18.44 -4.73 -8.13
N ASP A 188 19.29 -5.65 -7.66
CA ASP A 188 20.60 -5.93 -8.27
C ASP A 188 20.55 -7.21 -9.10
N GLY A 189 20.84 -7.07 -10.40
CA GLY A 189 21.08 -8.16 -11.36
C GLY A 189 19.82 -8.82 -11.94
N PRO A 190 19.92 -9.44 -13.14
CA PRO A 190 18.85 -10.27 -13.66
C PRO A 190 18.63 -11.49 -12.77
N ALA A 191 17.38 -11.92 -12.64
CA ALA A 191 17.07 -13.15 -11.92
C ALA A 191 17.70 -14.35 -12.65
N LYS A 192 18.73 -14.96 -12.06
CA LYS A 192 19.27 -16.25 -12.52
C LYS A 192 18.51 -17.33 -11.75
N ASP A 193 17.77 -18.18 -12.46
CA ASP A 193 16.97 -19.27 -11.86
C ASP A 193 16.01 -18.81 -10.76
N GLY A 194 15.39 -17.64 -10.94
CA GLY A 194 14.46 -17.05 -9.95
C GLY A 194 15.15 -16.40 -8.74
N MET A 195 16.48 -16.46 -8.63
CA MET A 195 17.25 -15.79 -7.59
C MET A 195 17.77 -14.42 -8.06
N PHE A 196 17.59 -13.39 -7.25
CA PHE A 196 18.09 -12.04 -7.47
C PHE A 196 18.45 -11.39 -6.12
N SER A 197 19.10 -10.23 -6.15
CA SER A 197 19.43 -9.50 -4.92
C SER A 197 18.58 -8.25 -4.77
N ARG A 198 18.20 -7.95 -3.53
CA ARG A 198 17.56 -6.67 -3.18
C ARG A 198 18.34 -6.02 -2.05
N THR A 199 18.59 -4.73 -2.20
CA THR A 199 19.24 -3.91 -1.18
C THR A 199 18.27 -2.84 -0.72
N ILE A 200 17.99 -2.81 0.58
CA ILE A 200 17.17 -1.79 1.23
C ILE A 200 18.09 -0.72 1.81
N GLN A 201 17.78 0.53 1.53
CA GLN A 201 18.44 1.69 2.12
C GLN A 201 17.45 2.48 2.97
N MET A 202 17.84 2.77 4.22
CA MET A 202 17.18 3.73 5.09
C MET A 202 18.24 4.64 5.72
N GLY A 203 18.22 5.92 5.36
CA GLY A 203 19.32 6.83 5.69
C GLY A 203 20.65 6.31 5.14
N ASP A 204 21.64 6.16 6.02
CA ASP A 204 22.97 5.61 5.70
C ASP A 204 23.07 4.09 5.91
N THR A 205 22.01 3.46 6.44
CA THR A 205 21.97 2.01 6.65
C THR A 205 21.56 1.29 5.38
N LEU A 206 22.35 0.26 5.02
CA LEU A 206 22.08 -0.66 3.92
C LEU A 206 21.88 -2.08 4.46
N ALA A 207 20.84 -2.77 3.97
CA ALA A 207 20.59 -4.17 4.25
C ALA A 207 20.38 -4.92 2.92
N SER A 208 21.24 -5.90 2.65
CA SER A 208 21.20 -6.69 1.41
C SER A 208 20.57 -8.06 1.65
N TYR A 209 19.79 -8.53 0.69
CA TYR A 209 19.08 -9.80 0.75
C TYR A 209 19.27 -10.62 -0.54
N HIS A 210 19.43 -11.93 -0.39
CA HIS A 210 19.17 -12.90 -1.45
C HIS A 210 17.67 -13.15 -1.52
N VAL A 211 17.07 -12.95 -2.69
CA VAL A 211 15.64 -13.12 -2.90
C VAL A 211 15.40 -14.21 -3.92
N PHE A 212 14.61 -15.20 -3.54
CA PHE A 212 14.19 -16.32 -4.37
C PHE A 212 12.73 -16.14 -4.73
N ARG A 213 12.43 -16.23 -6.03
CA ARG A 213 11.07 -16.19 -6.56
C ARG A 213 10.70 -17.57 -7.06
N HIS A 214 9.67 -18.13 -6.46
CA HIS A 214 9.02 -19.33 -6.93
C HIS A 214 7.65 -18.98 -7.49
N THR A 215 7.37 -19.38 -8.72
CA THR A 215 6.06 -19.17 -9.36
C THR A 215 5.32 -20.49 -9.38
N ILE A 216 4.14 -20.51 -8.78
CA ILE A 216 3.22 -21.64 -8.78
C ILE A 216 2.22 -21.37 -9.91
N ASN A 217 2.23 -22.23 -10.92
CA ASN A 217 1.37 -22.09 -12.08
C ASN A 217 -0.01 -22.71 -11.82
N GLU A 218 -1.00 -22.35 -12.64
CA GLU A 218 -2.38 -22.83 -12.60
C GLU A 218 -2.53 -24.36 -12.45
N ARG A 219 -1.60 -25.13 -13.03
CA ARG A 219 -1.61 -26.60 -13.01
C ARG A 219 -1.32 -27.20 -11.62
N ASP A 220 -0.57 -26.47 -10.81
CA ASP A 220 -0.15 -26.89 -9.47
C ASP A 220 -1.05 -26.31 -8.37
N LEU A 221 -1.90 -25.33 -8.73
CA LEU A 221 -2.96 -24.83 -7.88
C LEU A 221 -4.10 -25.86 -7.88
N ARG A 222 -4.40 -26.45 -6.72
CA ARG A 222 -5.59 -27.30 -6.56
C ARG A 222 -6.81 -26.49 -7.02
N HIS A 223 -7.62 -27.06 -7.91
CA HIS A 223 -8.85 -26.42 -8.41
C HIS A 223 -9.71 -25.96 -7.22
N ASP A 224 -9.67 -24.66 -6.97
CA ASP A 224 -10.55 -23.98 -6.04
C ASP A 224 -11.43 -23.08 -6.90
N ASP A 225 -12.74 -23.36 -6.90
CA ASP A 225 -13.72 -22.59 -7.66
C ASP A 225 -13.72 -21.09 -7.29
N ARG A 226 -13.15 -20.74 -6.12
CA ARG A 226 -12.97 -19.36 -5.65
C ARG A 226 -11.78 -18.64 -6.31
N ARG A 227 -10.94 -19.34 -7.07
CA ARG A 227 -9.72 -18.82 -7.72
C ARG A 227 -9.73 -18.92 -9.25
N ARG A 228 -10.92 -19.02 -9.87
CA ARG A 228 -11.07 -19.24 -11.34
C ARG A 228 -10.36 -18.22 -12.23
N ASP A 229 -10.03 -17.03 -11.74
CA ASP A 229 -9.35 -15.98 -12.52
C ASP A 229 -7.84 -15.86 -12.20
N ALA A 230 -7.35 -16.58 -11.17
CA ALA A 230 -5.98 -16.50 -10.69
C ALA A 230 -5.07 -17.51 -11.41
N LYS A 231 -4.34 -17.05 -12.44
CA LYS A 231 -3.54 -17.92 -13.31
C LYS A 231 -2.22 -18.35 -12.70
N ASP A 232 -1.57 -17.48 -11.93
CA ASP A 232 -0.27 -17.74 -11.31
C ASP A 232 -0.22 -17.14 -9.90
N SER A 233 0.44 -17.83 -8.97
CA SER A 233 0.77 -17.30 -7.63
C SER A 233 2.28 -17.21 -7.46
N GLN A 234 2.77 -16.19 -6.76
CA GLN A 234 4.20 -16.02 -6.53
C GLN A 234 4.53 -16.10 -5.05
N ILE A 235 5.57 -16.87 -4.75
CA ILE A 235 6.22 -16.92 -3.45
C ILE A 235 7.57 -16.21 -3.57
N LEU A 236 7.79 -15.21 -2.71
CA LEU A 236 9.09 -14.57 -2.55
C LEU A 236 9.68 -14.96 -1.20
N LEU A 237 10.89 -15.51 -1.22
CA LEU A 237 11.68 -15.79 -0.03
C LEU A 237 12.88 -14.85 0.01
N ALA A 238 13.10 -14.14 1.12
CA ALA A 238 14.26 -13.27 1.27
C ALA A 238 15.13 -13.68 2.47
N PHE A 239 16.44 -13.75 2.24
CA PHE A 239 17.44 -14.12 3.24
C PHE A 239 18.49 -13.00 3.34
N PRO A 240 18.79 -12.48 4.54
CA PRO A 240 19.79 -11.44 4.70
C PRO A 240 21.18 -11.93 4.30
N LYS A 241 21.97 -11.09 3.64
CA LYS A 241 23.40 -11.33 3.34
C LYS A 241 24.28 -10.98 4.54
N ALA A 242 23.96 -11.54 5.70
CA ALA A 242 24.69 -11.31 6.94
C ALA A 242 25.32 -12.61 7.41
N ASP A 243 26.52 -12.51 8.00
CA ASP A 243 27.27 -13.67 8.51
C ASP A 243 26.64 -14.29 9.78
N ASP A 244 25.76 -13.56 10.47
CA ASP A 244 25.07 -14.00 11.69
C ASP A 244 23.55 -14.03 11.49
N LEU A 245 22.99 -15.23 11.36
CA LEU A 245 21.57 -15.47 11.09
C LEU A 245 20.75 -15.34 12.37
N LYS A 246 20.31 -14.12 12.70
CA LYS A 246 19.35 -13.86 13.77
C LYS A 246 17.92 -14.21 13.34
N ALA A 247 17.07 -14.53 14.32
CA ALA A 247 15.64 -14.74 14.08
C ALA A 247 15.02 -13.52 13.37
N GLN A 248 14.34 -13.76 12.24
CA GLN A 248 13.71 -12.73 11.41
C GLN A 248 12.19 -12.81 11.50
N LYS A 249 11.50 -11.68 11.30
CA LYS A 249 10.03 -11.61 11.30
C LYS A 249 9.45 -12.14 10.00
N VAL A 250 8.69 -13.23 10.01
CA VAL A 250 7.99 -13.69 8.79
C VAL A 250 6.92 -12.67 8.38
N HIS A 251 6.95 -12.21 7.13
CA HIS A 251 6.05 -11.19 6.62
C HIS A 251 5.13 -11.75 5.54
N ALA A 252 3.87 -12.04 5.88
CA ALA A 252 2.81 -12.15 4.90
C ALA A 252 2.16 -10.75 4.75
N PHE A 253 2.19 -10.17 3.55
CA PHE A 253 1.68 -8.80 3.33
C PHE A 253 0.14 -8.72 3.43
N LEU A 254 -0.51 -9.89 3.49
CA LEU A 254 -1.86 -10.09 3.99
C LEU A 254 -1.85 -11.33 4.90
N PRO A 255 -2.58 -11.36 6.02
CA PRO A 255 -2.83 -12.61 6.72
C PRO A 255 -3.61 -13.53 5.77
N ILE A 256 -2.99 -14.65 5.37
CA ILE A 256 -3.61 -15.64 4.49
C ILE A 256 -4.57 -16.54 5.29
N ASP A 257 -4.49 -16.53 6.64
CA ASP A 257 -5.20 -17.34 7.66
C ASP A 257 -4.23 -18.27 8.46
N HIS A 258 -4.68 -18.84 9.58
CA HIS A 258 -3.90 -19.70 10.50
C HIS A 258 -3.67 -21.10 9.90
N TYR A 259 -2.57 -21.31 9.18
CA TYR A 259 -2.26 -22.60 8.53
C TYR A 259 -1.46 -23.61 9.38
N GLY A 260 -1.24 -23.36 10.67
CA GLY A 260 -0.60 -24.34 11.55
C GLY A 260 0.79 -24.81 11.12
N PHE A 261 1.52 -24.02 10.31
CA PHE A 261 2.89 -24.34 9.92
C PHE A 261 3.78 -24.41 11.17
N LYS A 262 4.17 -25.63 11.56
CA LYS A 262 5.28 -25.85 12.49
C LYS A 262 6.58 -25.67 11.71
N VAL A 263 7.04 -24.43 11.60
CA VAL A 263 8.33 -24.11 10.98
C VAL A 263 9.43 -24.49 11.97
N CYS A 264 10.25 -25.48 11.61
CA CYS A 264 11.51 -25.80 12.31
C CYS A 264 12.44 -24.57 12.22
N PRO A 265 13.20 -24.20 13.27
CA PRO A 265 13.89 -22.90 13.33
C PRO A 265 15.06 -22.85 12.35
N SER A 266 14.75 -22.48 11.10
CA SER A 266 15.72 -22.15 10.07
C SER A 266 15.06 -21.13 9.13
N THR A 267 15.31 -19.86 9.47
CA THR A 267 15.21 -18.60 8.71
C THR A 267 14.42 -18.65 7.38
N CYS A 268 13.27 -17.98 7.29
CA CYS A 268 12.63 -17.69 6.01
C CYS A 268 11.67 -16.49 6.10
N LEU A 269 11.78 -15.50 5.20
CA LEU A 269 10.77 -14.45 5.03
C LEU A 269 9.88 -14.82 3.84
N MET A 270 8.63 -15.21 4.07
CA MET A 270 7.75 -15.73 3.01
C MET A 270 6.65 -14.74 2.68
N TYR A 271 6.65 -14.23 1.44
CA TYR A 271 5.54 -13.50 0.86
C TYR A 271 4.78 -14.39 -0.13
N THR A 272 3.46 -14.37 -0.08
CA THR A 272 2.61 -14.95 -1.13
C THR A 272 1.71 -13.85 -1.68
N SER A 273 1.72 -13.61 -2.99
CA SER A 273 0.64 -12.87 -3.65
C SER A 273 -0.29 -13.86 -4.34
N GLY A 274 -1.55 -13.88 -3.92
CA GLY A 274 -2.64 -14.31 -4.79
C GLY A 274 -3.05 -13.12 -5.64
N LEU A 275 -2.96 -13.26 -6.96
CA LEU A 275 -3.65 -12.40 -7.92
C LEU A 275 -5.11 -12.86 -8.04
#